data_AF-A0A2D5K8F3-F1
#
_entry.id   AF-A0A2D5K8F3-F1
#
_cell.length_a   1.000
_cell.length_b   1.000
_cell.length_c   1.000
_cell.angle_alpha   90.00
_cell.angle_beta   90.00
_cell.angle_gamma   90.00
#
_symmetry.space_group_name_H-M   'P 1'
#
loop_
_entity.id
_entity.type
_entity.pdbx_description
1 polymer ?
#
loop_
_entity_poly.entity_id
_entity_poly.type
_entity_poly.pdbx_seq_one_letter_code
_entity_poly.pdbx_strand_id
1 'polypeptide(L)'
;MACDEELAQPNFVDQNPDDVEIRISNESNFQLDHIRLNTSSNEWSYGSVFKRGKSSFRKYRFSYPFFELYFEVNGKVFFYEPQSYSGYNKIDGGKYEALIYDIDTIALTFAFRLEED
;
A
#
# COMPACT_ATOMS: atom_id res chain seq x y z
N MET A 1 -18.17 -44.52 -21.43
CA MET A 1 -18.40 -43.08 -21.22
C MET A 1 -18.60 -42.87 -19.73
N ALA A 2 -17.58 -42.36 -19.06
CA ALA A 2 -17.63 -41.73 -17.74
C ALA A 2 -16.26 -41.08 -17.57
N CYS A 3 -16.17 -39.79 -17.91
CA CYS A 3 -15.04 -38.96 -17.52
C CYS A 3 -15.52 -38.25 -16.24
N ASP A 4 -15.07 -38.74 -15.08
CA ASP A 4 -15.15 -37.97 -13.85
C ASP A 4 -13.92 -37.06 -13.83
N GLU A 5 -14.08 -35.81 -14.29
CA GLU A 5 -13.10 -34.75 -14.08
C GLU A 5 -13.26 -34.22 -12.65
N GLU A 6 -12.53 -34.84 -11.72
CA GLU A 6 -12.23 -34.24 -10.43
C GLU A 6 -11.30 -33.05 -10.67
N LEU A 7 -11.87 -31.85 -10.79
CA LEU A 7 -11.13 -30.59 -10.87
C LEU A 7 -10.39 -30.37 -9.54
N ALA A 8 -9.15 -30.87 -9.48
CA ALA A 8 -8.17 -30.47 -8.50
C ALA A 8 -7.95 -28.96 -8.62
N GLN A 9 -8.57 -28.21 -7.72
CA GLN A 9 -8.30 -26.77 -7.56
C GLN A 9 -6.81 -26.63 -7.25
N PRO A 10 -6.05 -25.80 -7.99
CA PRO A 10 -4.66 -25.57 -7.63
C PRO A 10 -4.64 -24.89 -6.26
N ASN A 11 -4.10 -25.60 -5.27
CA ASN A 11 -3.67 -24.99 -4.01
C ASN A 11 -2.63 -23.93 -4.35
N PHE A 12 -3.05 -22.67 -4.40
CA PHE A 12 -2.14 -21.52 -4.42
C PHE A 12 -1.49 -21.44 -3.04
N VAL A 13 -0.49 -22.28 -2.80
CA VAL A 13 0.43 -22.10 -1.68
C VAL A 13 1.20 -20.83 -2.00
N ASP A 14 0.95 -19.77 -1.22
CA ASP A 14 1.72 -18.52 -1.34
C ASP A 14 3.20 -18.85 -1.07
N GLN A 15 4.06 -18.56 -2.04
CA GLN A 15 5.45 -19.02 -2.04
C GLN A 15 6.35 -18.20 -1.10
N ASN A 16 5.82 -17.15 -0.46
CA ASN A 16 6.49 -16.36 0.58
C ASN A 16 5.51 -15.99 1.70
N PRO A 17 5.41 -16.80 2.78
CA PRO A 17 4.57 -16.48 3.94
C PRO A 17 5.03 -15.23 4.71
N ASP A 18 6.22 -14.71 4.40
CA ASP A 18 6.82 -13.53 5.03
C ASP A 18 6.66 -12.23 4.21
N ASP A 19 5.97 -12.28 3.06
CA ASP A 19 5.77 -11.08 2.24
C ASP A 19 4.70 -10.16 2.86
N VAL A 20 4.96 -8.85 2.75
CA VAL A 20 4.03 -7.80 3.17
C VAL A 20 3.23 -7.35 1.95
N GLU A 21 1.91 -7.37 2.05
CA GLU A 21 1.00 -6.86 1.02
C GLU A 21 0.41 -5.52 1.46
N ILE A 22 0.63 -4.46 0.70
CA ILE A 22 0.09 -3.13 1.03
C ILE A 22 -0.85 -2.64 -0.07
N ARG A 23 -2.03 -2.15 0.30
CA ARG A 23 -2.89 -1.32 -0.56
C ARG A 23 -3.02 0.10 -0.02
N ILE A 24 -3.40 1.03 -0.88
CA ILE A 24 -3.72 2.41 -0.50
C ILE A 24 -5.22 2.49 -0.21
N SER A 25 -5.60 3.04 0.94
CA SER A 25 -6.98 3.47 1.23
C SER A 25 -7.01 4.99 1.28
N ASN A 26 -7.78 5.59 0.37
CA ASN A 26 -7.95 7.03 0.33
C ASN A 26 -9.15 7.44 1.18
N GLU A 27 -8.90 7.84 2.41
CA GLU A 27 -9.93 8.33 3.34
C GLU A 27 -10.22 9.83 3.17
N SER A 28 -9.65 10.46 2.15
CA SER A 28 -9.91 11.85 1.84
C SER A 28 -11.08 12.03 0.87
N ASN A 29 -11.50 13.28 0.69
CA ASN A 29 -12.49 13.67 -0.32
C ASN A 29 -11.84 14.04 -1.67
N PHE A 30 -10.51 13.90 -1.80
CA PHE A 30 -9.75 14.19 -3.00
C PHE A 30 -9.45 12.93 -3.78
N GLN A 31 -9.23 13.05 -5.09
CA GLN A 31 -8.58 11.99 -5.86
C GLN A 31 -7.07 12.08 -5.60
N LEU A 32 -6.45 10.92 -5.36
CA LEU A 32 -5.00 10.80 -5.27
C LEU A 32 -4.49 10.29 -6.61
N ASP A 33 -3.51 10.97 -7.18
CA ASP A 33 -2.90 10.64 -8.47
C ASP A 33 -1.42 10.33 -8.32
N HIS A 34 -0.86 9.61 -9.28
CA HIS A 34 0.57 9.28 -9.36
C HIS A 34 1.17 8.71 -8.07
N ILE A 35 0.39 7.89 -7.37
CA ILE A 35 0.76 7.39 -6.04
C ILE A 35 1.95 6.43 -6.17
N ARG A 36 3.00 6.67 -5.39
CA ARG A 36 4.19 5.82 -5.26
C ARG A 36 4.47 5.54 -3.79
N LEU A 37 4.78 4.29 -3.48
CA LEU A 37 5.11 3.84 -2.13
C LEU A 37 6.41 3.04 -2.19
N ASN A 38 7.37 3.38 -1.33
CA ASN A 38 8.65 2.68 -1.21
C ASN A 38 8.91 2.26 0.24
N THR A 39 8.92 0.95 0.48
CA THR A 39 9.11 0.33 1.82
C THR A 39 10.58 0.06 2.17
N SER A 40 11.51 0.63 1.39
CA SER A 40 12.94 0.27 1.34
C SER A 40 13.26 -1.09 0.73
N SER A 41 12.29 -2.03 0.62
CA SER A 41 12.53 -3.27 -0.13
C SER A 41 12.34 -3.08 -1.63
N ASN A 42 11.34 -2.31 -2.02
CA ASN A 42 11.00 -1.99 -3.40
C ASN A 42 10.00 -0.82 -3.44
N GLU A 43 9.95 -0.15 -4.60
CA GLU A 43 8.95 0.87 -4.90
C GLU A 43 7.84 0.29 -5.79
N TRP A 44 6.59 0.65 -5.52
CA TRP A 44 5.47 0.40 -6.43
C TRP A 44 4.71 1.67 -6.77
N SER A 45 4.26 1.75 -8.03
CA SER A 45 3.24 2.69 -8.46
C SER A 45 1.84 2.08 -8.28
N TYR A 46 0.97 2.84 -7.63
CA TYR A 46 -0.44 2.51 -7.44
C TYR A 46 -1.37 3.24 -8.41
N GLY A 47 -0.82 4.13 -9.25
CA GLY A 47 -1.61 4.92 -10.18
C GLY A 47 -2.49 5.94 -9.44
N SER A 48 -3.79 5.92 -9.72
CA SER A 48 -4.75 6.82 -9.11
C SER A 48 -5.76 6.07 -8.24
N VAL A 49 -6.15 6.67 -7.13
CA VAL A 49 -7.20 6.17 -6.23
C VAL A 49 -8.24 7.27 -6.05
N PHE A 50 -9.48 6.97 -6.46
CA PHE A 50 -10.61 7.89 -6.29
C PHE A 50 -10.84 8.21 -4.81
N LYS A 51 -11.51 9.34 -4.55
CA LYS A 51 -11.97 9.71 -3.21
C LYS A 51 -12.71 8.56 -2.53
N ARG A 52 -12.43 8.28 -1.26
CA ARG A 52 -13.04 7.17 -0.50
C ARG A 52 -12.85 5.79 -1.14
N GLY A 53 -11.83 5.63 -1.99
CA GLY A 53 -11.54 4.41 -2.74
C GLY A 53 -10.33 3.66 -2.20
N LYS A 54 -10.15 2.42 -2.69
CA LYS A 54 -9.01 1.57 -2.36
C LYS A 54 -8.30 1.10 -3.63
N SER A 55 -6.99 0.95 -3.57
CA SER A 55 -6.21 0.35 -4.64
C SER A 55 -6.21 -1.19 -4.54
N SER A 56 -5.67 -1.85 -5.56
CA SER A 56 -5.22 -3.25 -5.42
C SER A 56 -4.02 -3.35 -4.47
N PHE A 57 -3.83 -4.54 -3.89
CA PHE A 57 -2.63 -4.86 -3.11
C PHE A 57 -1.39 -4.97 -4.00
N ARG A 58 -0.23 -4.66 -3.41
CA ARG A 58 1.09 -4.91 -3.97
C ARG A 58 1.95 -5.65 -2.96
N LYS A 59 2.72 -6.63 -3.44
CA LYS A 59 3.64 -7.43 -2.63
C LYS A 59 4.98 -6.71 -2.45
N TYR A 60 5.48 -6.73 -1.22
CA TYR A 60 6.78 -6.24 -0.80
C TYR A 60 7.49 -7.36 -0.03
N ARG A 61 8.81 -7.42 -0.16
CA ARG A 61 9.60 -8.40 0.58
C ARG A 61 9.62 -8.13 2.09
N PHE A 62 9.53 -6.86 2.48
CA PHE A 62 9.31 -6.42 3.85
C PHE A 62 8.85 -4.96 3.86
N SER A 63 8.37 -4.50 5.01
CA SER A 63 8.16 -3.07 5.27
C SER A 63 8.50 -2.72 6.71
N TYR A 64 8.79 -1.45 6.95
CA TYR A 64 8.75 -0.85 8.28
C TYR A 64 7.35 -0.25 8.53
N PRO A 65 7.02 0.13 9.79
CA PRO A 65 5.74 0.76 10.13
C PRO A 65 5.52 2.13 9.45
N PHE A 66 6.60 2.73 8.96
CA PHE A 66 6.60 3.96 8.17
C PHE A 66 7.47 3.74 6.94
N PHE A 67 7.15 4.43 5.85
CA PHE A 67 7.76 4.23 4.54
C PHE A 67 7.62 5.49 3.71
N GLU A 68 8.36 5.59 2.62
CA GLU A 68 8.24 6.70 1.69
C GLU A 68 6.89 6.63 0.97
N LEU A 69 6.19 7.75 0.91
CA LEU A 69 4.90 7.87 0.23
C LEU A 69 4.86 9.18 -0.55
N TYR A 70 4.52 9.09 -1.83
CA TYR A 70 4.35 10.21 -2.74
C TYR A 70 2.98 10.10 -3.41
N PHE A 71 2.28 11.22 -3.57
CA PHE A 71 1.08 11.32 -4.40
C PHE A 71 0.81 12.77 -4.81
N GLU A 72 -0.10 12.95 -5.75
CA GLU A 72 -0.58 14.24 -6.21
C GLU A 72 -2.06 14.43 -5.92
N VAL A 73 -2.45 15.66 -5.59
CA VAL A 73 -3.85 16.10 -5.48
C VAL A 73 -3.99 17.41 -6.24
N ASN A 74 -4.83 17.44 -7.28
CA ASN A 74 -5.06 18.63 -8.10
C ASN A 74 -3.74 19.26 -8.62
N GLY A 75 -2.77 18.43 -9.02
CA GLY A 75 -1.45 18.87 -9.49
C GLY A 75 -0.50 19.38 -8.41
N LYS A 76 -0.87 19.32 -7.12
CA LYS A 76 0.01 19.60 -5.99
C LYS A 76 0.63 18.31 -5.47
N VAL A 77 1.93 18.36 -5.20
CA VAL A 77 2.71 17.21 -4.74
C VAL A 77 2.66 17.11 -3.22
N PHE A 78 2.41 15.90 -2.74
CA PHE A 78 2.51 15.51 -1.33
C PHE A 78 3.53 14.39 -1.23
N PHE A 79 4.43 14.49 -0.26
CA PHE A 79 5.43 13.46 -0.02
C PHE A 79 5.75 13.34 1.46
N TYR A 80 6.09 12.13 1.88
CA TYR A 80 6.67 11.83 3.18
C TYR A 80 7.87 10.90 2.97
N GLU A 81 8.99 11.24 3.59
CA GLU A 81 10.22 10.47 3.58
C GLU A 81 10.71 10.30 5.03
N PRO A 82 10.87 9.07 5.53
CA PRO A 82 11.44 8.81 6.84
C PRO A 82 12.89 9.28 6.93
N GLN A 83 13.26 9.94 8.04
CA GLN A 83 14.66 10.35 8.26
C GLN A 83 15.60 9.15 8.52
N SER A 84 15.09 8.09 9.15
CA SER A 84 15.85 6.86 9.42
C SER A 84 14.91 5.73 9.85
N TYR A 85 15.26 4.50 9.47
CA TYR A 85 14.63 3.26 9.96
C TYR A 85 15.38 2.64 11.15
N SER A 86 16.48 3.27 11.58
CA SER A 86 17.34 2.72 12.63
C SER A 86 16.58 2.61 13.95
N GLY A 87 16.63 1.43 14.57
CA GLY A 87 15.95 1.15 15.84
C GLY A 87 14.49 0.70 15.69
N TYR A 88 13.97 0.59 14.47
CA TYR A 88 12.65 0.03 14.21
C TYR A 88 12.74 -1.39 13.65
N ASN A 89 11.79 -2.23 14.06
CA ASN A 89 11.63 -3.57 13.51
C ASN A 89 10.79 -3.51 12.24
N LYS A 90 11.03 -4.47 11.35
CA LYS A 90 10.13 -4.74 10.22
C LYS A 90 8.77 -5.21 10.76
N ILE A 91 7.71 -4.90 10.04
CA ILE A 91 6.39 -5.44 10.34
C ILE A 91 6.31 -6.91 9.94
N ASP A 92 5.42 -7.66 10.58
CA ASP A 92 5.20 -9.06 10.26
C ASP A 92 4.58 -9.20 8.85
N GLY A 93 4.81 -10.35 8.21
CA GLY A 93 4.16 -10.69 6.94
C GLY A 93 2.64 -10.68 7.09
N GLY A 94 1.94 -10.15 6.08
CA GLY A 94 0.49 -9.95 6.19
C GLY A 94 -0.04 -8.90 5.21
N LYS A 95 -1.35 -8.67 5.28
CA LYS A 95 -2.04 -7.65 4.47
C LYS A 95 -2.27 -6.40 5.29
N TYR A 96 -1.94 -5.27 4.68
CA TYR A 96 -2.02 -3.97 5.31
C TYR A 96 -2.65 -2.93 4.38
N GLU A 97 -3.31 -1.96 5.01
CA GLU A 97 -3.83 -0.76 4.39
C GLU A 97 -3.00 0.44 4.81
N ALA A 98 -2.50 1.21 3.84
CA ALA A 98 -1.98 2.55 4.06
C ALA A 98 -3.14 3.54 3.91
N LEU A 99 -3.70 3.98 5.04
CA LEU A 99 -4.82 4.93 5.07
C LEU A 99 -4.25 6.34 4.95
N ILE A 100 -4.66 7.09 3.92
CA ILE A 100 -4.29 8.49 3.70
C ILE A 100 -5.48 9.38 4.05
N TYR A 101 -5.30 10.33 4.96
CA TYR A 101 -6.35 11.20 5.49
C TYR A 101 -5.83 12.61 5.84
N ASP A 102 -6.71 13.50 6.28
CA ASP A 102 -6.39 14.88 6.71
C ASP A 102 -5.51 15.67 5.72
N ILE A 103 -5.85 15.60 4.43
CA ILE A 103 -5.14 16.33 3.37
C ILE A 103 -5.52 17.82 3.42
N ASP A 104 -4.53 18.67 3.68
CA ASP A 104 -4.63 20.12 3.56
C ASP A 104 -3.87 20.59 2.31
N THR A 105 -4.61 21.00 1.28
CA THR A 105 -4.03 21.45 0.01
C THR A 105 -3.45 22.87 0.05
N ILE A 106 -3.73 23.64 1.09
CA ILE A 106 -3.16 24.98 1.30
C ILE A 106 -1.82 24.84 2.01
N ALA A 107 -1.78 24.05 3.10
CA ALA A 107 -0.57 23.80 3.87
C ALA A 107 0.36 22.75 3.23
N LEU A 108 -0.12 21.97 2.25
CA LEU A 108 0.57 20.84 1.64
C LEU A 108 0.95 19.76 2.66
N THR A 109 0.05 19.51 3.61
CA THR A 109 0.21 18.48 4.65
C THR A 109 -0.80 17.38 4.48
N PHE A 110 -0.47 16.19 4.97
CA PHE A 110 -1.37 15.05 5.04
C PHE A 110 -0.99 14.19 6.25
N ALA A 111 -1.90 13.31 6.65
CA ALA A 111 -1.62 12.24 7.59
C ALA A 111 -1.80 10.89 6.91
N PHE A 112 -1.06 9.90 7.39
CA PHE A 112 -1.30 8.53 7.01
C PHE A 112 -0.96 7.58 8.16
N ARG A 113 -1.54 6.39 8.13
CA ARG A 113 -1.20 5.30 9.05
C ARG A 113 -1.29 3.96 8.32
N LEU A 114 -0.55 2.99 8.83
CA LEU A 114 -0.62 1.61 8.38
C LEU A 114 -1.51 0.81 9.35
N GLU A 115 -2.49 0.09 8.82
CA GLU A 115 -3.35 -0.83 9.59
C GLU A 115 -3.32 -2.22 8.95
N GLU A 116 -3.46 -3.26 9.76
CA GLU A 116 -3.65 -4.63 9.26
C GLU A 116 -5.08 -4.77 8.68
N ASP A 117 -5.22 -5.41 7.50
CA ASP A 117 -6.50 -5.60 6.78
C ASP A 117 -7.30 -6.82 7.30
#